data_AF-A0A2P5Y040-F1
#
_entry.id   AF-A0A2P5Y040-F1
#
_cell.length_a   1.000
_cell.length_b   1.000
_cell.length_c   1.000
_cell.angle_alpha   90.00
_cell.angle_beta   90.00
_cell.angle_gamma   90.00
#
_symmetry.space_group_name_H-M   'P 1'
#
loop_
_entity.id
_entity.type
_entity.pdbx_description
1 polymer ?
#
loop_
_entity_poly.entity_id
_entity_poly.type
_entity_poly.pdbx_seq_one_letter_code
_entity_poly.pdbx_strand_id
1 'polypeptide(L)'
;MKCPAGNTEDRERVGTSSRQKQKFTHTAGSRSFASVAQAEEVSSGQKVGRLQLFDITHRKKDESPMTSEAGEIMEKLNEKKAEYEAVASTDSSVNLEDIDDRIITKVLGPERYGRVRFQGSGVTSTRYFGSGSQQYMPSGKAREAVAAAREAEQSRKYNELQLQLQHMMQMFQQLQKPPS
;
A
#
# COMPACT_ATOMS: atom_id res chain seq x y z
N MET A 1 -36.47 -21.31 11.90
CA MET A 1 -36.05 -19.96 12.32
C MET A 1 -36.43 -18.98 11.24
N LYS A 2 -37.32 -18.02 11.53
CA LYS A 2 -37.75 -16.97 10.58
C LYS A 2 -37.12 -15.67 11.06
N CYS A 3 -36.20 -15.09 10.28
CA CYS A 3 -35.55 -13.83 10.64
C CYS A 3 -36.61 -12.73 10.74
N PRO A 4 -36.64 -11.91 11.82
CA PRO A 4 -37.63 -10.85 11.92
C PRO A 4 -37.36 -9.81 10.84
N ALA A 5 -38.40 -9.47 10.08
CA ALA A 5 -38.37 -8.42 9.08
C ALA A 5 -38.24 -7.08 9.80
N GLY A 6 -37.00 -6.62 10.02
CA GLY A 6 -36.76 -5.26 10.48
C GLY A 6 -37.39 -4.27 9.51
N ASN A 7 -38.17 -3.34 10.07
CA ASN A 7 -38.99 -2.33 9.42
C ASN A 7 -38.25 -1.69 8.23
N THR A 8 -38.80 -1.84 7.02
CA THR A 8 -38.19 -1.41 5.75
C THR A 8 -37.88 0.10 5.74
N GLU A 9 -38.72 0.90 6.40
CA GLU A 9 -38.58 2.36 6.51
C GLU A 9 -37.31 2.79 7.26
N ASP A 10 -36.90 2.07 8.31
CA ASP A 10 -35.68 2.37 9.05
C ASP A 10 -34.42 2.11 8.20
N ARG A 11 -34.45 1.07 7.35
CA ARG A 11 -33.33 0.75 6.45
C ARG A 11 -33.17 1.77 5.34
N GLU A 12 -34.26 2.28 4.78
CA GLU A 12 -34.24 3.33 3.75
C GLU A 12 -33.68 4.64 4.31
N ARG A 13 -34.12 5.03 5.52
CA ARG A 13 -33.63 6.23 6.22
C ARG A 13 -32.13 6.13 6.55
N VAL A 14 -31.68 4.96 7.02
CA VAL A 14 -30.25 4.71 7.27
C VAL A 14 -29.46 4.76 5.96
N GLY A 15 -29.98 4.16 4.89
CA GLY A 15 -29.34 4.16 3.57
C GLY A 15 -29.19 5.56 2.97
N THR A 16 -30.23 6.40 3.06
CA THR A 16 -30.20 7.80 2.60
C THR A 16 -29.25 8.66 3.43
N SER A 17 -29.29 8.57 4.76
CA SER A 17 -28.35 9.28 5.63
C SER A 17 -26.90 8.87 5.38
N SER A 18 -26.65 7.58 5.13
CA SER A 18 -25.31 7.07 4.80
C SER A 18 -24.82 7.60 3.44
N ARG A 19 -25.67 7.56 2.41
CA ARG A 19 -25.35 8.11 1.08
C ARG A 19 -25.07 9.62 1.12
N GLN A 20 -25.84 10.38 1.89
CA GLN A 20 -25.59 11.82 2.08
C GLN A 20 -24.22 12.11 2.73
N LYS A 21 -23.70 11.18 3.54
CA LYS A 21 -22.37 11.26 4.14
C LYS A 21 -21.26 10.74 3.21
N GLN A 22 -21.60 10.13 2.08
CA GLN A 22 -20.65 9.67 1.08
C GLN A 22 -20.21 10.85 0.20
N LYS A 23 -19.26 11.64 0.69
CA LYS A 23 -18.74 12.84 0.01
C LYS A 23 -17.60 12.57 -0.97
N PHE A 24 -17.21 11.30 -1.09
CA PHE A 24 -16.00 10.85 -1.78
C PHE A 24 -16.34 9.90 -2.94
N THR A 25 -17.15 10.39 -3.88
CA THR A 25 -17.53 9.66 -5.10
C THR A 25 -16.53 9.95 -6.21
N HIS A 26 -16.06 8.90 -6.88
CA HIS A 26 -15.16 9.00 -8.03
C HIS A 26 -15.92 9.32 -9.33
N THR A 27 -15.20 9.82 -10.34
CA THR A 27 -15.68 10.22 -11.68
C THR A 27 -15.43 9.19 -12.77
N ALA A 28 -14.84 8.04 -12.44
CA ALA A 28 -14.59 6.96 -13.39
C ALA A 28 -15.89 6.40 -14.05
N GLY A 29 -17.06 6.71 -13.49
CA GLY A 29 -18.34 6.23 -13.99
C GLY A 29 -18.43 4.71 -13.91
N SER A 30 -18.81 4.06 -15.00
CA SER A 30 -18.86 2.59 -15.10
C SER A 30 -17.48 1.93 -15.30
N ARG A 31 -16.41 2.72 -15.43
CA ARG A 31 -15.05 2.17 -15.59
C ARG A 31 -14.49 1.74 -14.24
N SER A 32 -13.88 0.56 -14.20
CA SER A 32 -13.10 0.14 -13.05
C SER A 32 -11.84 1.00 -12.92
N PHE A 33 -11.31 1.12 -11.71
CA PHE A 33 -10.06 1.82 -11.46
C PHE A 33 -8.87 1.19 -12.20
N ALA A 34 -8.87 -0.15 -12.35
CA ALA A 34 -7.88 -0.85 -13.17
C ALA A 34 -7.96 -0.41 -14.65
N SER A 35 -9.16 -0.23 -15.20
CA SER A 35 -9.35 0.26 -16.57
C SER A 35 -8.93 1.73 -16.72
N VAL A 36 -9.14 2.56 -15.70
CA VAL A 36 -8.66 3.94 -15.69
C VAL A 36 -7.14 3.98 -15.68
N ALA A 37 -6.51 3.24 -14.76
CA ALA A 37 -5.06 3.13 -14.67
C ALA A 37 -4.47 2.66 -16.00
N GLN A 38 -4.96 1.55 -16.57
CA GLN A 38 -4.45 1.03 -17.84
C GLN A 38 -4.51 2.05 -18.98
N ALA A 39 -5.60 2.80 -19.11
CA ALA A 39 -5.71 3.79 -20.16
C ALA A 39 -4.72 4.94 -19.99
N GLU A 40 -4.46 5.35 -18.75
CA GLU A 40 -3.48 6.38 -18.43
C GLU A 40 -2.04 5.87 -18.59
N GLU A 41 -1.76 4.61 -18.26
CA GLU A 41 -0.45 4.00 -18.50
C GLU A 41 -0.13 3.93 -20.00
N VAL A 42 -1.14 3.65 -20.83
CA VAL A 42 -1.02 3.63 -22.29
C VAL A 42 -0.77 5.03 -22.86
N SER A 43 -1.40 6.07 -22.31
CA SER A 43 -1.21 7.45 -22.79
C SER A 43 0.09 8.07 -22.29
N SER A 44 0.45 7.87 -21.02
CA SER A 44 1.64 8.45 -20.38
C SER A 44 2.91 7.64 -20.62
N GLY A 45 2.78 6.35 -20.95
CA GLY A 45 3.91 5.42 -21.04
C GLY A 45 4.54 5.07 -19.69
N GLN A 46 3.93 5.49 -18.57
CA GLN A 46 4.43 5.29 -17.22
C GLN A 46 3.40 4.55 -16.37
N LYS A 47 3.85 3.80 -15.36
CA LYS A 47 2.93 3.17 -14.40
C LYS A 47 2.18 4.22 -13.59
N VAL A 48 0.90 3.99 -13.38
CA VAL A 48 0.05 4.93 -12.64
C VAL A 48 0.13 4.61 -11.14
N GLY A 49 0.66 5.57 -10.37
CA GLY A 49 0.73 5.50 -8.91
C GLY A 49 -0.64 5.60 -8.25
N ARG A 50 -0.73 5.28 -6.95
CA ARG A 50 -2.00 5.37 -6.19
C ARG A 50 -2.48 6.80 -6.05
N LEU A 51 -1.55 7.74 -5.85
CA LEU A 51 -1.87 9.16 -5.76
C LEU A 51 -2.37 9.70 -7.11
N GLN A 52 -1.70 9.32 -8.21
CA GLN A 52 -2.12 9.71 -9.56
C GLN A 52 -3.49 9.11 -9.91
N LEU A 53 -3.72 7.84 -9.58
CA LEU A 53 -5.02 7.19 -9.77
C LEU A 53 -6.12 7.90 -8.99
N PHE A 54 -5.82 8.34 -7.77
CA PHE A 54 -6.75 9.14 -6.97
C PHE A 54 -7.10 10.45 -7.66
N ASP A 55 -6.10 11.20 -8.14
CA ASP A 55 -6.30 12.46 -8.84
C ASP A 55 -7.17 12.30 -10.08
N ILE A 56 -6.85 11.33 -10.95
CA ILE A 56 -7.62 11.07 -12.17
C ILE A 56 -9.08 10.71 -11.84
N THR A 57 -9.28 9.85 -10.84
CA THR A 57 -10.60 9.33 -10.49
C THR A 57 -11.45 10.31 -9.68
N HIS A 58 -10.92 11.44 -9.22
CA HIS A 58 -11.66 12.42 -8.41
C HIS A 58 -11.66 13.82 -9.02
N ARG A 59 -11.15 13.96 -10.25
CA ARG A 59 -11.30 15.15 -11.09
C ARG A 59 -12.46 15.02 -12.06
N LYS A 60 -13.12 16.14 -12.32
CA LYS A 60 -14.11 16.29 -13.39
C LYS A 60 -13.41 16.34 -14.75
N LYS A 61 -14.21 16.36 -15.82
CA LYS A 61 -13.70 16.52 -17.19
C LYS A 61 -13.02 17.88 -17.45
N ASP A 62 -13.33 18.89 -16.64
CA ASP A 62 -12.70 20.21 -16.66
C ASP A 62 -11.46 20.28 -15.74
N GLU A 63 -10.96 19.13 -15.29
CA GLU A 63 -9.81 18.96 -14.37
C GLU A 63 -10.01 19.53 -12.96
N SER A 64 -11.14 20.18 -12.68
CA SER A 64 -11.47 20.66 -11.33
C SER A 64 -11.74 19.49 -10.38
N PRO A 65 -11.45 19.64 -9.08
CA PRO A 65 -11.82 18.63 -8.10
C PRO A 65 -13.34 18.48 -8.04
N MET A 66 -13.80 17.24 -7.80
CA MET A 66 -15.23 16.96 -7.72
C MET A 66 -15.95 17.76 -6.63
N THR A 67 -15.31 17.92 -5.49
CA THR A 67 -15.80 18.65 -4.32
C THR A 67 -14.65 19.47 -3.72
N SER A 68 -14.98 20.49 -2.92
CA SER A 68 -13.96 21.26 -2.19
C SER A 68 -13.12 20.36 -1.28
N GLU A 69 -13.76 19.43 -0.56
CA GLU A 69 -13.09 18.45 0.31
C GLU A 69 -12.12 17.55 -0.46
N ALA A 70 -12.50 17.09 -1.66
CA ALA A 70 -11.58 16.35 -2.53
C ALA A 70 -10.39 17.22 -2.96
N GLY A 71 -10.63 18.50 -3.26
CA GLY A 71 -9.59 19.48 -3.59
C GLY A 71 -8.59 19.66 -2.44
N GLU A 72 -9.06 19.85 -1.21
CA GLU A 72 -8.20 19.97 -0.02
C GLU A 72 -7.34 18.71 0.21
N ILE A 73 -7.92 17.53 -0.03
CA ILE A 73 -7.17 16.26 0.10
C ILE A 73 -6.12 16.15 -1.02
N MET A 74 -6.47 16.46 -2.27
CA MET A 74 -5.51 16.47 -3.39
C MET A 74 -4.34 17.42 -3.14
N GLU A 75 -4.62 18.62 -2.61
CA GLU A 75 -3.59 19.60 -2.27
C GLU A 75 -2.63 19.06 -1.20
N LYS A 76 -3.15 18.51 -0.11
CA LYS A 76 -2.34 17.90 0.96
C LYS A 76 -1.50 16.71 0.47
N LEU A 77 -2.06 15.88 -0.42
CA LEU A 77 -1.34 14.75 -0.99
C LEU A 77 -0.19 15.24 -1.89
N ASN A 78 -0.43 16.24 -2.72
CA ASN A 78 0.58 16.81 -3.62
C ASN A 78 1.66 17.60 -2.87
N GLU A 79 1.31 18.35 -1.82
CA GLU A 79 2.26 19.01 -0.94
C GLU A 79 3.21 17.99 -0.29
N LYS A 80 2.65 16.90 0.26
CA LYS A 80 3.47 15.83 0.84
C LYS A 80 4.31 15.10 -0.20
N LYS A 81 3.79 14.88 -1.41
CA LYS A 81 4.55 14.28 -2.51
C LYS A 81 5.78 15.12 -2.85
N ALA A 82 5.62 16.43 -2.99
CA ALA A 82 6.73 17.35 -3.25
C ALA A 82 7.78 17.33 -2.12
N GLU A 83 7.33 17.31 -0.85
CA GLU A 83 8.22 17.18 0.31
C GLU A 83 9.04 15.88 0.25
N TYR A 84 8.40 14.75 -0.06
CA TYR A 84 9.09 13.45 -0.15
C TYR A 84 10.01 13.33 -1.36
N GLU A 85 9.65 13.87 -2.52
CA GLU A 85 10.50 13.89 -3.70
C GLU A 85 11.78 14.72 -3.44
N ALA A 86 11.67 15.85 -2.74
CA ALA A 86 12.82 16.65 -2.32
C ALA A 86 13.76 15.87 -1.38
N VAL A 87 13.20 15.09 -0.45
CA VAL A 87 13.98 14.24 0.46
C VAL A 87 14.62 13.05 -0.26
N ALA A 88 13.89 12.38 -1.15
CA ALA A 88 14.41 11.27 -1.94
C ALA A 88 15.53 11.71 -2.90
N SER A 89 15.50 12.96 -3.37
CA SER A 89 16.62 13.56 -4.11
C SER A 89 17.89 13.68 -3.26
N THR A 90 17.79 13.61 -1.93
CA THR A 90 18.91 13.75 -0.98
C THR A 90 19.34 12.39 -0.40
N ASP A 91 18.40 11.47 -0.18
CA ASP A 91 18.63 10.14 0.35
C ASP A 91 18.05 9.08 -0.61
N SER A 92 18.94 8.43 -1.38
CA SER A 92 18.55 7.46 -2.42
C SER A 92 18.03 6.13 -1.86
N SER A 93 17.97 5.96 -0.54
CA SER A 93 17.49 4.73 0.10
C SER A 93 15.95 4.62 0.17
N VAL A 94 15.23 5.69 -0.18
CA VAL A 94 13.77 5.73 -0.08
C VAL A 94 13.14 5.06 -1.31
N ASN A 95 12.45 3.93 -1.11
CA ASN A 95 11.71 3.26 -2.19
C ASN A 95 10.50 4.10 -2.64
N LEU A 96 10.43 4.44 -3.93
CA LEU A 96 9.38 5.26 -4.54
C LEU A 96 7.98 4.66 -4.39
N GLU A 97 7.84 3.34 -4.41
CA GLU A 97 6.56 2.63 -4.29
C GLU A 97 5.98 2.73 -2.86
N ASP A 98 6.83 2.89 -1.85
CA ASP A 98 6.41 3.11 -0.45
C ASP A 98 6.06 4.58 -0.16
N ILE A 99 6.47 5.53 -1.02
CA ILE A 99 6.23 6.97 -0.82
C ILE A 99 4.73 7.28 -0.87
N ASP A 100 4.04 6.79 -1.90
CA ASP A 100 2.59 6.98 -2.07
C ASP A 100 1.84 6.47 -0.82
N ASP A 101 2.16 5.27 -0.36
CA ASP A 101 1.48 4.62 0.77
C ASP A 101 1.74 5.35 2.09
N ARG A 102 2.97 5.85 2.27
CA ARG A 102 3.37 6.66 3.42
C ARG A 102 2.65 8.02 3.41
N ILE A 103 2.54 8.67 2.25
CA ILE A 103 1.79 9.92 2.08
C ILE A 103 0.31 9.70 2.42
N ILE A 104 -0.30 8.65 1.86
CA ILE A 104 -1.70 8.30 2.12
C ILE A 104 -1.93 8.09 3.62
N THR A 105 -1.04 7.38 4.28
CA THR A 105 -1.11 7.14 5.72
C THR A 105 -1.01 8.44 6.53
N LYS A 106 -0.19 9.40 6.10
CA LYS A 106 -0.03 10.69 6.77
C LYS A 106 -1.23 11.62 6.57
N VAL A 107 -1.79 11.66 5.37
CA VAL A 107 -2.89 12.58 5.04
C VAL A 107 -4.25 12.02 5.48
N LEU A 108 -4.49 10.73 5.24
CA LEU A 108 -5.80 10.11 5.43
C LEU A 108 -5.86 9.13 6.61
N GLY A 109 -4.71 8.86 7.23
CA GLY A 109 -4.58 7.82 8.26
C GLY A 109 -4.37 6.42 7.65
N PRO A 110 -4.11 5.43 8.50
CA PRO A 110 -3.84 4.07 8.07
C PRO A 110 -5.02 3.46 7.29
N GLU A 111 -4.70 2.41 6.56
CA GLU A 111 -5.70 1.63 5.83
C GLU A 111 -6.71 0.99 6.80
N ARG A 112 -7.97 0.88 6.37
CA ARG A 112 -9.03 0.28 7.18
C ARG A 112 -9.12 -1.22 6.87
N TYR A 113 -9.52 -2.02 7.87
CA TYR A 113 -9.66 -3.46 7.69
C TYR A 113 -10.59 -3.80 6.51
N GLY A 114 -10.12 -4.68 5.62
CA GLY A 114 -10.89 -5.19 4.49
C GLY A 114 -11.00 -4.25 3.28
N ARG A 115 -10.32 -3.10 3.27
CA ARG A 115 -10.32 -2.17 2.14
C ARG A 115 -8.90 -1.68 1.83
N VAL A 116 -8.68 -1.21 0.61
CA VAL A 116 -7.51 -0.40 0.24
C VAL A 116 -8.00 0.95 -0.29
N ARG A 117 -7.57 2.06 0.31
CA ARG A 117 -7.90 3.42 -0.12
C ARG A 117 -7.48 3.61 -1.57
N PHE A 118 -8.33 4.28 -2.32
CA PHE A 118 -8.14 4.61 -3.75
C PHE A 118 -8.10 3.42 -4.71
N GLN A 119 -8.35 2.19 -4.25
CA GLN A 119 -8.40 0.99 -5.10
C GLN A 119 -9.83 0.50 -5.38
N GLY A 120 -10.84 1.24 -4.93
CA GLY A 120 -12.24 0.90 -5.13
C GLY A 120 -12.78 -0.12 -4.12
N SER A 121 -13.82 -0.84 -4.51
CA SER A 121 -14.49 -1.85 -3.67
C SER A 121 -13.92 -3.25 -3.92
N GLY A 122 -13.85 -4.09 -2.90
CA GLY A 122 -13.43 -5.50 -3.00
C GLY A 122 -11.92 -5.75 -3.02
N VAL A 123 -11.10 -4.69 -3.05
CA VAL A 123 -9.65 -4.82 -2.90
C VAL A 123 -9.29 -4.91 -1.42
N THR A 124 -8.73 -6.05 -1.01
CA THR A 124 -8.24 -6.27 0.35
C THR A 124 -6.74 -5.99 0.43
N SER A 125 -6.30 -5.48 1.58
CA SER A 125 -4.89 -5.17 1.84
C SER A 125 -3.96 -6.37 1.57
N THR A 126 -4.34 -7.58 1.98
CA THR A 126 -3.55 -8.81 1.74
C THR A 126 -3.38 -9.10 0.25
N ARG A 127 -4.42 -8.88 -0.56
CA ARG A 127 -4.37 -9.14 -2.00
C ARG A 127 -3.58 -8.07 -2.74
N TYR A 128 -3.61 -6.83 -2.26
CA TYR A 128 -2.94 -5.71 -2.90
C TYR A 128 -1.45 -5.64 -2.56
N PHE A 129 -1.11 -5.62 -1.27
CA PHE A 129 0.29 -5.48 -0.82
C PHE A 129 1.01 -6.82 -0.60
N GLY A 130 0.29 -7.94 -0.70
CA GLY A 130 0.79 -9.26 -0.33
C GLY A 130 0.88 -9.48 1.18
N SER A 131 1.00 -10.74 1.58
CA SER A 131 1.04 -11.17 2.99
C SER A 131 2.25 -10.68 3.78
N GLY A 132 3.27 -10.12 3.10
CA GLY A 132 4.52 -9.66 3.70
C GLY A 132 4.63 -8.14 3.91
N SER A 133 3.59 -7.36 3.59
CA SER A 133 3.66 -5.90 3.70
C SER A 133 3.54 -5.39 5.14
N GLN A 134 4.46 -4.51 5.54
CA GLN A 134 4.49 -3.84 6.84
C GLN A 134 3.29 -2.89 7.05
N GLN A 135 2.57 -2.56 5.98
CA GLN A 135 1.43 -1.66 5.97
C GLN A 135 0.14 -2.33 6.46
N TYR A 136 0.08 -3.67 6.50
CA TYR A 136 -1.07 -4.46 6.96
C TYR A 136 -1.00 -4.89 8.45
N MET A 137 -0.09 -4.35 9.26
CA MET A 137 0.04 -4.85 10.63
C MET A 137 -0.92 -4.12 11.61
N PRO A 138 -1.86 -4.84 12.27
CA PRO A 138 -2.93 -4.23 13.05
C PRO A 138 -2.47 -3.74 14.44
N SER A 139 -1.23 -4.01 14.85
CA SER A 139 -0.66 -3.50 16.10
C SER A 139 0.88 -3.41 16.06
N GLY A 140 1.47 -2.54 16.87
CA GLY A 140 2.93 -2.39 16.99
C GLY A 140 3.65 -3.70 17.34
N LYS A 141 3.04 -4.54 18.19
CA LYS A 141 3.59 -5.85 18.58
C LYS A 141 3.68 -6.83 17.41
N ALA A 142 2.71 -6.81 16.50
CA ALA A 142 2.74 -7.64 15.30
C ALA A 142 3.85 -7.20 14.33
N ARG A 143 4.14 -5.88 14.24
CA ARG A 143 5.28 -5.37 13.46
C ARG A 143 6.61 -5.83 14.01
N GLU A 144 6.81 -5.72 15.33
CA GLU A 144 8.05 -6.18 15.99
C GLU A 144 8.27 -7.68 15.79
N ALA A 145 7.23 -8.49 15.97
CA ALA A 145 7.34 -9.94 15.80
C ALA A 145 7.75 -10.34 14.37
N VAL A 146 7.22 -9.64 13.36
CA VAL A 146 7.56 -9.90 11.95
C VAL A 146 8.96 -9.40 11.60
N ALA A 147 9.36 -8.25 12.14
CA ALA A 147 10.73 -7.75 11.99
C ALA A 147 11.74 -8.72 12.62
N ALA A 148 11.48 -9.14 13.86
CA ALA A 148 12.30 -10.12 14.58
C ALA A 148 12.35 -11.48 13.85
N ALA A 149 11.25 -11.93 13.26
CA ALA A 149 11.24 -13.16 12.46
C ALA A 149 12.14 -13.05 11.22
N ARG A 150 12.12 -11.92 10.50
CA ARG A 150 13.02 -11.66 9.36
C ARG A 150 14.48 -11.59 9.78
N GLU A 151 14.76 -10.92 10.89
CA GLU A 151 16.10 -10.78 11.44
C GLU A 151 16.66 -12.13 11.89
N ALA A 152 15.83 -12.96 12.52
CA ALA A 152 16.15 -14.33 12.88
C ALA A 152 16.41 -15.21 11.64
N GLU A 153 15.62 -15.04 10.58
CA GLU A 153 15.81 -15.77 9.32
C GLU A 153 17.12 -15.37 8.61
N GLN A 154 17.44 -14.07 8.56
CA GLN A 154 18.72 -13.58 8.06
C GLN A 154 19.89 -14.10 8.89
N SER A 155 19.76 -14.07 10.22
CA SER A 155 20.80 -14.58 11.13
C SER A 155 21.03 -16.07 10.93
N ARG A 156 19.97 -16.87 10.71
CA ARG A 156 20.10 -18.30 10.39
C ARG A 156 20.86 -18.52 9.08
N LYS A 157 20.51 -17.79 8.02
CA LYS A 157 21.22 -17.86 6.73
C LYS A 157 22.69 -17.46 6.87
N TYR A 158 22.97 -16.42 7.65
CA TYR A 158 24.34 -15.98 7.92
C TYR A 158 25.14 -17.05 8.67
N ASN A 159 24.56 -17.66 9.71
CA ASN A 159 25.18 -18.73 10.47
C ASN A 159 25.43 -19.98 9.62
N GLU A 160 24.47 -20.38 8.76
CA GLU A 160 24.66 -21.48 7.81
C GLU A 160 25.82 -21.20 6.84
N LEU A 161 25.88 -19.99 6.29
CA LEU A 161 26.96 -19.58 5.40
C LEU A 161 28.31 -19.60 6.12
N GLN A 162 28.36 -19.14 7.37
CA GLN A 162 29.56 -19.18 8.20
C GLN A 162 30.02 -20.61 8.47
N LEU A 163 29.08 -21.54 8.71
CA LEU A 163 29.37 -22.96 8.90
C LEU A 163 29.92 -23.60 7.62
N GLN A 164 29.34 -23.27 6.46
CA GLN A 164 29.84 -23.72 5.16
C GLN A 164 31.27 -23.23 4.90
N LEU A 165 31.57 -21.97 5.24
CA LEU A 165 32.89 -21.39 5.09
C LEU A 165 33.93 -22.09 5.98
N GLN A 166 33.57 -22.38 7.24
CA GLN A 166 34.43 -23.14 8.17
C GLN A 166 34.74 -24.54 7.65
N HIS A 167 33.72 -25.25 7.15
CA HIS A 167 33.91 -26.59 6.59
C HIS A 167 34.86 -26.56 5.39
N MET A 168 34.73 -25.55 4.53
CA MET A 168 35.62 -25.36 3.38
C MET A 168 37.08 -25.09 3.81
N MET A 169 37.29 -24.25 4.84
CA MET A 169 38.63 -24.01 5.41
C MET A 169 39.27 -25.27 5.99
N GLN A 170 38.48 -26.12 6.66
CA GLN A 170 38.98 -27.35 7.24
C GLN A 170 39.40 -28.36 6.15
N MET A 171 38.60 -28.49 5.10
CA MET A 171 38.93 -29.32 3.93
C MET A 171 40.21 -28.83 3.24
N PHE A 172 40.36 -27.51 3.08
CA PHE A 172 41.56 -26.92 2.50
C PHE A 172 42.83 -27.19 3.34
N GLN A 173 42.74 -27.09 4.68
CA GLN A 173 43.85 -27.45 5.57
C GLN A 173 44.26 -28.92 5.49
N GLN A 174 43.30 -29.84 5.27
CA GLN A 174 43.61 -31.26 5.10
C GLN A 174 44.41 -31.51 3.83
N LEU A 175 44.09 -30.80 2.74
CA LEU A 175 44.81 -30.90 1.47
C LEU A 175 46.24 -30.31 1.52
N GLN A 176 46.51 -29.41 2.47
CA GLN A 176 47.85 -28.83 2.67
C GLN A 176 48.75 -29.68 3.58
N LYS A 177 48.25 -30.75 4.20
CA LYS A 177 49.09 -31.65 5.00
C LYS A 177 49.92 -32.54 4.07
N PRO A 178 51.25 -32.61 4.24
CA PRO A 178 52.08 -33.49 3.42
C PRO A 178 51.71 -34.96 3.68
N PRO A 179 51.76 -35.83 2.65
CA PRO A 179 51.56 -37.26 2.85
C PRO A 179 52.69 -37.82 3.75
N SER A 180 52.32 -38.66 4.71
CA SER A 180 53.26 -39.38 5.58
C SER A 180 54.02 -40.46 4.83
#